data_AF-A0A5C7PLB7-F1
#
_entry.id   AF-A0A5C7PLB7-F1
#
_cell.length_a   1.000
_cell.length_b   1.000
_cell.length_c   1.000
_cell.angle_alpha   90.00
_cell.angle_beta   90.00
_cell.angle_gamma   90.00
#
_symmetry.space_group_name_H-M   'P 1'
#
loop_
_entity.id
_entity.type
_entity.pdbx_description
1 polymer ?
#
loop_
_entity_poly.entity_id
_entity_poly.type
_entity_poly.pdbx_seq_one_letter_code
_entity_poly.pdbx_strand_id
1 'polypeptide(L)' 'MDMIQPHAGVLAPYDPRYDPLTARNPGRGTDYAPTYWVASAGAPPADDGPIAQDTDADVVIVGSGFTGLA' A
#
# COMPACT_ATOMS: atom_id res chain seq x y z
N MET A 1 -18.63 17.76 8.02
CA MET A 1 -18.55 16.29 8.13
C MET A 1 -18.91 15.73 6.78
N ASP A 2 -17.94 15.73 5.86
CA ASP A 2 -18.05 15.00 4.61
C ASP A 2 -17.01 13.89 4.68
N MET A 3 -17.49 12.66 4.89
CA MET A 3 -16.68 11.46 4.75
C MET A 3 -16.33 11.34 3.26
N ILE A 4 -15.06 11.60 2.93
CA ILE A 4 -14.48 11.24 1.64
C ILE A 4 -14.81 9.76 1.41
N GLN A 5 -15.59 9.48 0.37
CA GLN A 5 -15.95 8.12 0.01
C GLN A 5 -14.67 7.38 -0.40
N PRO A 6 -14.36 6.23 0.22
CA PRO A 6 -13.15 5.50 -0.10
C PRO A 6 -13.23 5.00 -1.55
N HIS A 7 -12.27 5.42 -2.37
CA HIS A 7 -12.01 4.74 -3.63
C HIS A 7 -11.27 3.46 -3.24
N ALA A 8 -11.97 2.33 -3.23
CA ALA A 8 -11.31 1.04 -3.19
C ALA A 8 -10.48 0.92 -4.48
N GLY A 9 -9.22 1.36 -4.43
CA GLY A 9 -8.26 1.08 -5.47
C GLY A 9 -8.20 -0.43 -5.60
N VAL A 10 -8.80 -0.99 -6.65
CA VAL A 10 -8.77 -2.42 -6.88
C VAL A 10 -7.32 -2.77 -7.18
N LEU A 11 -6.62 -3.25 -6.15
CA LEU A 11 -5.26 -3.75 -6.28
C LEU A 11 -5.26 -4.83 -7.38
N ALA A 12 -4.17 -4.89 -8.15
CA ALA A 12 -4.00 -6.02 -9.05
C ALA A 12 -3.88 -7.33 -8.23
N PRO A 13 -4.31 -8.49 -8.74
CA PRO A 13 -4.09 -9.75 -8.02
C PRO A 13 -2.60 -10.01 -7.77
N TYR A 14 -2.26 -10.58 -6.61
CA TYR A 14 -0.88 -10.95 -6.25
C TYR A 14 -0.21 -11.81 -7.34
N ASP A 15 0.94 -11.37 -7.87
CA ASP A 15 1.78 -12.17 -8.78
C ASP A 15 2.93 -12.86 -7.99
N PRO A 16 2.88 -14.19 -7.79
CA PRO A 16 3.93 -14.91 -7.08
C PRO A 16 5.28 -14.96 -7.83
N ARG A 17 5.35 -14.47 -9.06
CA ARG A 17 6.57 -14.44 -9.88
C ARG A 17 7.24 -13.06 -9.89
N TYR A 18 6.67 -12.07 -9.20
CA TYR A 18 7.31 -10.77 -9.07
C TYR A 18 8.63 -10.91 -8.30
N ASP A 19 9.71 -10.44 -8.92
CA ASP A 19 11.03 -10.40 -8.33
C ASP A 19 11.56 -8.96 -8.40
N PRO A 20 11.71 -8.28 -7.26
CA PRO A 20 12.16 -6.88 -7.23
C PRO A 20 13.60 -6.70 -7.71
N LEU A 21 14.41 -7.76 -7.78
CA LEU A 21 15.80 -7.68 -8.26
C LEU A 21 15.90 -7.68 -9.79
N THR A 22 14.86 -8.15 -10.48
CA THR A 22 14.86 -8.27 -11.95
C THR A 22 13.75 -7.46 -12.62
N ALA A 23 12.73 -7.06 -11.88
CA ALA A 23 11.67 -6.20 -12.37
C ALA A 23 12.20 -4.83 -12.81
N ARG A 24 11.72 -4.33 -13.96
CA ARG A 24 12.13 -3.01 -14.49
C ARG A 24 11.57 -1.84 -13.70
N ASN A 25 10.45 -2.06 -13.01
CA ASN A 25 9.81 -1.09 -12.14
C ASN A 25 9.07 -1.82 -11.00
N PRO A 26 8.78 -1.15 -9.88
CA PRO A 26 8.05 -1.74 -8.76
C PRO A 26 6.60 -2.14 -9.05
N GLY A 27 6.07 -1.82 -10.23
CA GLY A 27 4.67 -2.04 -10.59
C GLY A 27 3.73 -0.97 -10.04
N ARG A 28 2.45 -1.34 -9.94
CA ARG A 28 1.38 -0.60 -9.27
C ARG A 28 0.86 -1.46 -8.11
N GLY A 29 0.06 -0.87 -7.21
CA GLY A 29 -0.51 -1.58 -6.07
C GLY A 29 -1.08 -2.95 -6.44
N THR A 30 -0.52 -3.99 -5.84
CA THR A 30 -0.94 -5.39 -5.98
C THR A 30 -1.41 -5.91 -4.63
N ASP A 31 -2.32 -6.87 -4.64
CA ASP A 31 -2.77 -7.57 -3.45
C ASP A 31 -1.61 -8.22 -2.72
N TYR A 32 -1.74 -8.30 -1.41
CA TYR A 32 -0.78 -9.01 -0.57
C TYR A 32 -0.76 -10.51 -0.90
N ALA A 33 0.41 -11.12 -0.70
CA ALA A 33 0.55 -12.57 -0.79
C ALA A 33 -0.46 -13.27 0.14
N PRO A 34 -1.08 -14.40 -0.26
CA PRO A 34 -2.11 -15.10 0.52
C PRO A 34 -1.50 -15.85 1.70
N THR A 35 -1.01 -15.11 2.68
CA THR A 35 -0.31 -15.61 3.87
C THR A 35 -1.24 -15.60 5.08
N TYR A 36 -0.87 -16.39 6.11
CA TYR A 36 -1.57 -16.38 7.40
C TYR A 36 -1.70 -14.96 7.97
N TRP A 37 -0.64 -14.15 7.88
CA TRP A 37 -0.63 -12.78 8.41
C TRP A 37 -1.71 -11.91 7.77
N VAL A 38 -1.80 -11.93 6.44
CA VAL A 38 -2.84 -11.20 5.69
C VAL A 38 -4.23 -11.71 6.05
N ALA A 39 -4.41 -13.03 6.13
CA ALA A 39 -5.68 -13.64 6.51
C ALA A 39 -6.12 -13.29 7.95
N SER A 40 -5.16 -13.05 8.85
CA SER A 40 -5.43 -12.72 10.26
C SER A 40 -5.51 -11.22 10.58
N ALA A 41 -5.12 -10.35 9.64
CA ALA A 41 -4.97 -8.91 9.88
C ALA A 41 -6.30 -8.14 9.98
N GLY A 42 -7.43 -8.77 9.62
CA GLY A 42 -8.73 -8.11 9.55
C GLY A 42 -8.91 -7.27 8.28
N ALA A 43 -9.87 -6.34 8.31
CA ALA A 43 -10.12 -5.46 7.18
C ALA A 43 -9.05 -4.34 7.12
N PRO A 44 -8.42 -4.10 5.96
CA PRO A 44 -7.48 -3.00 5.81
C PRO A 44 -8.21 -1.64 5.95
N PRO A 45 -7.51 -0.58 6.42
CA PRO A 45 -8.05 0.77 6.36
C PRO A 45 -8.25 1.21 4.91
N ALA A 46 -9.01 2.29 4.71
CA ALA A 46 -9.17 2.89 3.40
C ALA A 46 -7.83 3.39 2.84
N ASP A 47 -7.70 3.34 1.52
CA ASP A 47 -6.56 3.92 0.78
C ASP A 47 -6.85 5.39 0.47
N ASP A 48 -5.93 6.28 0.83
CA ASP A 48 -5.99 7.72 0.53
C ASP A 48 -5.56 8.03 -0.91
N GLY A 49 -5.06 7.02 -1.62
CA GLY A 49 -4.62 7.11 -3.01
C GLY A 49 -3.18 7.61 -3.16
N PRO A 50 -2.71 7.72 -4.42
CA PRO A 50 -1.36 8.18 -4.70
C PRO A 50 -1.18 9.67 -4.39
N ILE A 51 0.05 10.08 -4.10
CA ILE A 51 0.45 11.49 -4.09
C ILE A 51 0.21 12.08 -5.49
N ALA A 52 -0.63 13.11 -5.58
CA ALA A 52 -1.09 13.69 -6.84
C ALA A 52 -0.34 14.96 -7.28
N GLN A 53 0.52 15.50 -6.42
CA GLN A 53 1.28 16.72 -6.65
C GLN A 53 2.54 16.72 -5.78
N ASP A 54 3.49 17.58 -6.11
CA ASP A 54 4.68 17.77 -5.29
C ASP A 54 4.27 18.21 -3.88
N THR A 55 4.92 17.63 -2.86
CA THR A 55 4.61 17.86 -1.45
C THR A 55 5.90 18.10 -0.67
N ASP A 56 5.90 19.11 0.18
CA ASP A 56 7.00 19.38 1.12
C ASP A 56 6.66 18.85 2.51
N ALA A 57 7.63 18.23 3.17
CA ALA A 57 7.53 17.77 4.54
C ALA A 57 8.91 17.77 5.22
N ASP A 58 8.94 18.07 6.52
CA ASP A 58 10.18 17.97 7.31
C ASP A 58 10.65 16.51 7.44
N VAL A 59 9.69 15.57 7.54
CA VAL A 59 9.93 14.13 7.67
C VAL A 59 8.89 13.37 6.84
N VAL A 60 9.36 12.37 6.08
CA VAL A 60 8.51 11.43 5.34
C VAL A 60 8.76 10.01 5.86
N ILE A 61 7.68 9.28 6.17
CA ILE A 61 7.74 7.88 6.60
C ILE A 61 7.26 7.01 5.45
N VAL A 62 8.11 6.08 4.99
CA VAL A 62 7.77 5.10 3.95
C VAL A 62 7.59 3.73 4.60
N GLY A 63 6.32 3.30 4.68
CA GLY A 63 5.90 2.06 5.33
C GLY A 63 5.29 2.29 6.71
N SER A 64 4.14 1.65 6.96
CA SER A 64 3.34 1.78 8.19
C SER A 64 3.56 0.65 9.19
N GLY A 65 4.74 0.01 9.15
CA GLY A 65 5.14 -1.00 10.12
C GLY A 65 5.46 -0.41 11.48
N PHE A 66 5.59 -1.26 12.50
CA PHE A 66 5.91 -0.85 13.87
C PHE A 66 7.18 0.03 13.97
N THR A 67 8.17 -0.21 13.11
CA THR A 67 9.41 0.58 13.06
C THR A 67 9.19 2.05 12.72
N GLY A 68 8.16 2.38 11.93
CA GLY A 68 7.85 3.77 11.57
C GLY A 68 7.03 4.53 12.62
N LEU A 69 6.61 3.86 13.70
CA LEU A 69 5.69 4.41 14.71
C LEU A 69 6.40 4.99 15.94
N ALA A 70 7.72 4.82 16.08
CA ALA A 70 8.50 5.16 17.28
C ALA A 70 9.60 6.18 16.99
#